data_AF-G8RX95-F1
#
_entry.id   AF-G8RX95-F1
#
_cell.length_a   1.000
_cell.length_b   1.000
_cell.length_c   1.000
_cell.angle_alpha   90.00
_cell.angle_beta   90.00
_cell.angle_gamma   90.00
#
_symmetry.space_group_name_H-M   'P 1'
#
loop_
_entity.id
_entity.type
_entity.pdbx_description
1 polymer ?
#
loop_
_entity_poly.entity_id
_entity_poly.type
_entity_poly.pdbx_seq_one_letter_code
_entity_poly.pdbx_strand_id
1 'polypeptide(L)'
;MGMADEIRPGLRRERDADAAARNSREMVFREFTQAIDAIAPEVAQACRELGIRRRGRIGLTRFWEFHGEYGSGPIGVTSSGRWFFYGNEGKRSHRKVMDDWRPPPNRIDPTYLREFFKRQVARLSG
;
A
#
# COMPACT_ATOMS: atom_id res chain seq x y z
N MET A 1 -23.87 -46.39 -8.85
CA MET A 1 -23.49 -46.20 -7.43
C MET A 1 -22.18 -45.44 -7.44
N GLY A 2 -21.97 -44.24 -6.91
CA GLY A 2 -22.72 -43.30 -6.08
C GLY A 2 -21.73 -42.17 -5.76
N MET A 3 -22.22 -41.04 -5.26
CA MET A 3 -21.48 -39.79 -4.94
C MET A 3 -21.25 -38.84 -6.12
N ALA A 4 -22.37 -38.35 -6.67
CA ALA A 4 -22.43 -36.98 -7.13
C ALA A 4 -22.22 -36.07 -5.91
N ASP A 5 -21.03 -35.51 -5.82
CA ASP A 5 -20.70 -34.11 -5.47
C ASP A 5 -21.87 -33.25 -4.93
N GLU A 6 -22.41 -33.56 -3.75
CA GLU A 6 -23.34 -32.67 -3.04
C GLU A 6 -22.54 -31.58 -2.31
N ILE A 7 -21.99 -30.64 -3.08
CA ILE A 7 -21.51 -29.37 -2.53
C ILE A 7 -22.75 -28.57 -2.09
N ARG A 8 -23.01 -28.57 -0.77
CA ARG A 8 -24.12 -27.83 -0.15
C ARG A 8 -24.20 -26.39 -0.70
N PRO A 9 -25.38 -25.91 -1.14
CA PRO A 9 -25.54 -24.56 -1.70
C PRO A 9 -25.14 -23.43 -0.73
N GLY A 10 -25.18 -23.68 0.58
CA GLY A 10 -24.67 -22.75 1.60
C GLY A 10 -23.15 -22.55 1.55
N LEU A 11 -22.40 -23.64 1.34
CA LEU A 11 -20.93 -23.60 1.27
C LEU A 11 -20.44 -22.87 0.01
N ARG A 12 -21.22 -22.96 -1.07
CA ARG A 12 -20.95 -22.28 -2.34
C ARG A 12 -21.16 -20.77 -2.19
N ARG A 13 -22.29 -20.34 -1.62
CA ARG A 13 -22.58 -18.93 -1.33
C ARG A 13 -21.57 -18.28 -0.37
N GLU A 14 -21.13 -18.98 0.67
CA GLU A 14 -20.09 -18.48 1.57
C GLU A 14 -18.73 -18.32 0.87
N ARG A 15 -18.34 -19.27 0.02
CA ARG A 15 -17.11 -19.16 -0.79
C ARG A 15 -17.20 -18.04 -1.83
N ASP A 16 -18.34 -17.87 -2.48
CA ASP A 16 -18.57 -16.77 -3.43
C ASP A 16 -18.54 -15.40 -2.74
N ALA A 17 -19.09 -15.29 -1.52
CA ALA A 17 -19.03 -14.06 -0.72
C ALA A 17 -17.59 -13.74 -0.25
N ASP A 18 -16.85 -14.74 0.22
CA ASP A 18 -15.44 -14.59 0.60
C ASP A 18 -14.56 -14.22 -0.61
N ALA A 19 -14.80 -14.85 -1.77
CA ALA A 19 -14.13 -14.52 -3.02
C ALA A 19 -14.45 -13.10 -3.51
N ALA A 20 -15.71 -12.65 -3.41
CA ALA A 20 -16.12 -11.30 -3.79
C ALA A 20 -15.53 -10.22 -2.86
N ALA A 21 -15.51 -10.48 -1.55
CA ALA A 21 -14.89 -9.59 -0.56
C ALA A 21 -13.37 -9.47 -0.81
N ARG A 22 -12.73 -10.60 -1.09
CA ARG A 22 -11.31 -10.66 -1.43
C ARG A 22 -10.99 -9.93 -2.74
N ASN A 23 -11.77 -10.17 -3.80
CA ASN A 23 -11.60 -9.50 -5.09
C ASN A 23 -11.79 -7.98 -4.96
N SER A 24 -12.76 -7.54 -4.15
CA SER A 24 -12.96 -6.13 -3.84
C SER A 24 -11.75 -5.53 -3.12
N ARG A 25 -11.18 -6.24 -2.14
CA ARG A 25 -9.96 -5.80 -1.43
C ARG A 25 -8.73 -5.76 -2.33
N GLU A 26 -8.60 -6.72 -3.25
CA GLU A 26 -7.56 -6.77 -4.28
C GLU A 26 -7.64 -5.56 -5.21
N MET A 27 -8.84 -5.23 -5.68
CA MET A 27 -9.08 -4.07 -6.54
C MET A 27 -8.71 -2.76 -5.84
N VAL A 28 -9.18 -2.58 -4.60
CA VAL A 28 -8.95 -1.38 -3.79
C VAL A 28 -7.46 -1.23 -3.44
N PHE A 29 -6.76 -2.34 -3.16
CA PHE A 29 -5.30 -2.34 -2.99
C PHE A 29 -4.57 -1.98 -4.29
N ARG A 30 -5.05 -2.46 -5.44
CA ARG A 30 -4.47 -2.12 -6.74
C ARG A 30 -4.60 -0.64 -7.06
N GLU A 31 -5.77 -0.05 -6.84
CA GLU A 31 -5.98 1.39 -6.99
C GLU A 31 -5.06 2.21 -6.09
N PHE A 32 -4.85 1.76 -4.84
CA PHE A 32 -3.89 2.38 -3.92
C PHE A 32 -2.48 2.36 -4.48
N THR A 33 -2.02 1.20 -4.94
CA THR A 33 -0.66 1.06 -5.48
C THR A 33 -0.45 1.93 -6.71
N GLN A 34 -1.42 2.00 -7.63
CA GLN A 34 -1.38 2.84 -8.81
C GLN A 34 -1.33 4.33 -8.46
N ALA A 35 -2.11 4.75 -7.46
CA ALA A 35 -2.10 6.13 -7.02
C ALA A 35 -0.74 6.51 -6.39
N ILE A 36 -0.11 5.62 -5.62
CA ILE A 36 1.25 5.87 -5.11
C ILE A 36 2.27 5.89 -6.25
N ASP A 37 2.19 4.98 -7.22
CA ASP A 37 3.09 4.98 -8.38
C ASP A 37 3.05 6.31 -9.14
N ALA A 38 1.87 6.93 -9.26
CA ALA A 38 1.73 8.24 -9.88
C ALA A 38 2.35 9.38 -9.05
N ILE A 39 2.29 9.30 -7.72
CA ILE A 39 2.64 10.39 -6.80
C ILE A 39 4.09 10.31 -6.30
N ALA A 40 4.64 9.10 -6.18
CA ALA A 40 5.97 8.86 -5.61
C ALA A 40 7.11 9.64 -6.31
N PRO A 41 7.11 9.84 -7.65
CA PRO A 41 8.09 10.71 -8.32
C PRO A 41 8.01 12.18 -7.87
N GLU A 42 6.80 12.72 -7.72
CA GLU A 42 6.57 14.10 -7.25
C GLU A 42 7.04 14.26 -5.80
N VAL A 43 6.76 13.27 -4.95
CA VAL A 43 7.22 13.25 -3.56
C VAL A 43 8.74 13.19 -3.48
N ALA A 44 9.37 12.33 -4.28
CA ALA A 44 10.82 12.24 -4.35
C ALA A 44 11.47 13.53 -4.86
N GLN A 45 10.80 14.25 -5.77
CA GLN A 45 11.24 15.57 -6.22
C GLN A 45 11.14 16.59 -5.09
N ALA A 46 9.98 16.72 -4.44
CA ALA A 46 9.76 17.65 -3.34
C ALA A 46 10.76 17.44 -2.18
N CYS A 47 11.03 16.18 -1.81
CA CYS A 47 12.03 15.88 -0.79
C CYS A 47 13.46 16.28 -1.18
N ARG A 48 13.81 16.24 -2.47
CA ARG A 48 15.12 16.70 -2.97
C ARG A 48 15.22 18.22 -2.91
N GLU A 49 14.18 18.91 -3.37
CA GLU A 49 14.14 20.37 -3.39
C GLU A 49 14.21 20.95 -1.97
N LEU A 50 13.55 20.31 -1.02
CA LEU A 50 13.57 20.69 0.39
C LEU A 50 14.81 20.18 1.17
N GLY A 51 15.73 19.47 0.51
CA GLY A 51 16.95 18.97 1.15
C GLY A 51 16.70 17.92 2.26
N ILE A 52 15.56 17.24 2.25
CA ILE A 52 15.17 16.29 3.30
C ILE A 52 16.13 15.10 3.31
N ARG A 53 16.72 14.79 4.47
CA ARG A 53 17.61 13.64 4.62
C ARG A 53 16.83 12.33 4.54
N ARG A 54 17.32 11.42 3.69
CA ARG A 54 16.85 10.03 3.59
C ARG A 54 17.27 9.27 4.86
N ARG A 55 16.30 8.92 5.72
CA ARG A 55 16.53 8.21 6.99
C ARG A 55 16.52 6.69 6.82
N GLY A 56 15.72 6.18 5.89
CA GLY A 56 15.58 4.75 5.64
C GLY A 56 16.70 4.18 4.78
N ARG A 57 17.04 2.91 5.01
CA ARG A 57 18.04 2.16 4.22
C ARG A 57 17.65 0.70 4.04
N ILE A 58 17.66 0.23 2.79
CA ILE A 58 17.51 -1.18 2.41
C ILE A 58 18.70 -1.54 1.53
N GLY A 59 19.55 -2.44 2.02
CA GLY A 59 20.82 -2.75 1.40
C GLY A 59 21.67 -1.49 1.20
N LEU A 60 21.96 -1.15 -0.05
CA LEU A 60 22.69 0.06 -0.44
C LEU A 60 21.79 1.26 -0.77
N THR A 61 20.48 1.05 -0.90
CA THR A 61 19.54 2.09 -1.31
C THR A 61 19.02 2.86 -0.10
N ARG A 62 19.16 4.19 -0.12
CA ARG A 62 18.56 5.11 0.86
C ARG A 62 17.21 5.64 0.37
N PHE A 63 16.29 5.86 1.29
CA PHE A 63 14.92 6.30 1.00
C PHE A 63 14.35 7.21 2.10
N TRP A 64 13.28 7.92 1.78
CA TRP A 64 12.45 8.63 2.76
C TRP A 64 11.35 7.72 3.28
N GLU A 65 11.11 7.78 4.58
CA GLU A 65 10.12 6.96 5.28
C GLU A 65 8.87 7.81 5.54
N PHE A 66 7.74 7.34 5.03
CA PHE A 66 6.44 7.97 5.20
C PHE A 66 5.52 7.07 6.00
N HIS A 67 5.20 7.47 7.23
CA HIS A 67 4.32 6.70 8.09
C HIS A 67 2.86 7.05 7.79
N GLY A 68 2.12 6.10 7.20
CA GLY A 68 0.70 6.23 6.88
C GLY A 68 -0.19 5.43 7.82
N GLU A 69 -1.49 5.74 7.79
CA GLU A 69 -2.54 5.09 8.58
C GLU A 69 -3.04 3.77 7.94
N TYR A 70 -2.43 3.35 6.82
CA TYR A 70 -2.93 2.28 5.95
C TYR A 70 -2.56 0.84 6.40
N GLY A 71 -2.18 0.66 7.66
CA GLY A 71 -2.02 -0.66 8.31
C GLY A 71 -0.82 -1.53 7.89
N SER A 72 -0.25 -1.36 6.69
CA SER A 72 0.80 -2.24 6.15
C SER A 72 2.25 -1.83 6.48
N GLY A 73 2.44 -0.81 7.32
CA GLY A 73 3.75 -0.24 7.67
C GLY A 73 4.10 1.03 6.88
N PRO A 74 5.20 1.72 7.22
CA PRO A 74 5.64 2.91 6.50
C PRO A 74 5.92 2.65 5.02
N ILE A 75 5.69 3.66 4.18
CA ILE A 75 6.04 3.64 2.76
C ILE A 75 7.44 4.23 2.61
N GLY A 76 8.35 3.48 2.02
CA GLY A 76 9.66 3.96 1.61
C GLY A 76 9.61 4.53 0.19
N VAL A 77 10.09 5.76 -0.02
CA VAL A 77 10.25 6.34 -1.38
C VAL A 77 11.73 6.62 -1.63
N THR A 78 12.26 6.08 -2.72
CA THR A 78 13.65 6.27 -3.15
C THR A 78 13.82 7.60 -3.87
N SER A 79 15.07 8.06 -4.03
CA SER A 79 15.39 9.26 -4.82
C SER A 79 14.97 9.17 -6.30
N SER A 80 14.73 7.96 -6.81
CA SER A 80 14.27 7.73 -8.18
C SER A 80 12.75 7.84 -8.35
N GLY A 81 12.00 8.07 -7.27
CA GLY A 81 10.53 8.06 -7.30
C GLY A 81 9.93 6.66 -7.21
N ARG A 82 10.74 5.59 -7.11
CA ARG A 82 10.25 4.25 -6.79
C ARG A 82 9.87 4.14 -5.33
N TRP A 83 8.79 3.43 -5.03
CA TRP A 83 8.30 3.22 -3.67
C TRP A 83 8.18 1.74 -3.31
N PHE A 84 8.08 1.44 -2.01
CA PHE A 84 7.82 0.11 -1.47
C PHE A 84 7.26 0.23 -0.04
N PHE A 85 6.62 -0.83 0.45
CA PHE A 85 6.27 -0.94 1.86
C PHE A 85 7.50 -1.34 2.69
N TYR A 86 7.76 -0.62 3.76
CA TYR A 86 8.84 -0.78 4.71
C TYR A 86 8.29 -1.13 6.10
N GLY A 87 8.97 -1.99 6.87
CA GLY A 87 8.48 -2.46 8.17
C GLY A 87 9.13 -3.78 8.59
N ASN A 88 8.77 -4.29 9.77
CA ASN A 88 9.46 -5.37 10.51
C ASN A 88 9.53 -6.75 9.81
N GLU A 89 9.05 -6.84 8.57
CA GLU A 89 9.08 -8.04 7.76
C GLU A 89 9.37 -7.66 6.30
N GLY A 90 10.63 -7.37 5.97
CA GLY A 90 11.12 -7.12 4.60
C GLY A 90 10.93 -8.27 3.59
N LYS A 91 10.03 -9.21 3.89
CA LYS A 91 9.61 -10.36 3.08
C LYS A 91 8.10 -10.63 3.19
N ARG A 92 7.25 -9.64 3.50
CA ARG A 92 5.81 -9.86 3.32
C ARG A 92 5.54 -10.03 1.83
N SER A 93 5.03 -11.21 1.45
CA SER A 93 4.51 -11.42 0.11
C SER A 93 3.40 -10.39 -0.16
N HIS A 94 3.19 -10.04 -1.43
CA HIS A 94 2.10 -9.13 -1.84
C HIS A 94 0.77 -9.49 -1.16
N ARG A 95 0.51 -10.79 -0.99
CA ARG A 95 -0.65 -11.33 -0.28
C ARG A 95 -0.69 -10.97 1.21
N LYS A 96 0.43 -11.04 1.94
CA LYS A 96 0.49 -10.69 3.36
C LYS A 96 0.40 -9.18 3.57
N VAL A 97 0.97 -8.39 2.66
CA VAL A 97 0.79 -6.92 2.66
C VAL A 97 -0.68 -6.57 2.48
N MET A 98 -1.35 -7.20 1.51
CA MET A 98 -2.77 -6.97 1.24
C MET A 98 -3.70 -7.42 2.37
N ASP A 99 -3.35 -8.51 3.07
CA ASP A 99 -4.11 -9.05 4.21
C ASP A 99 -4.01 -8.16 5.46
N ASP A 100 -2.82 -7.60 5.73
CA ASP A 100 -2.61 -6.62 6.80
C ASP A 100 -3.02 -5.20 6.41
N TRP A 101 -3.10 -4.90 5.11
CA TRP A 101 -3.42 -3.57 4.61
C TRP A 101 -4.86 -3.20 4.96
N ARG A 102 -5.02 -2.07 5.65
CA ARG A 102 -6.33 -1.50 5.92
C ARG A 102 -6.58 -0.41 4.89
N PRO A 103 -7.69 -0.49 4.14
CA PRO A 103 -8.05 0.60 3.25
C PRO A 103 -8.21 1.88 4.09
N PRO A 104 -7.82 3.05 3.56
CA PRO A 104 -8.13 4.29 4.23
C PRO A 104 -9.64 4.40 4.51
N PRO A 105 -10.03 5.12 5.58
CA PRO A 105 -11.43 5.40 5.85
C PRO A 105 -12.09 6.26 4.75
N ASN A 106 -11.29 6.97 3.94
CA ASN A 106 -11.74 7.74 2.80
C ASN A 106 -11.42 7.04 1.47
N ARG A 107 -12.16 7.39 0.41
CA ARG A 107 -11.86 6.95 -0.97
C ARG A 107 -10.36 7.06 -1.25
N ILE A 108 -9.83 6.04 -1.91
CA ILE A 108 -8.46 6.03 -2.44
C ILE A 108 -8.45 6.96 -3.62
N ASP A 109 -8.35 8.24 -3.31
CA ASP A 109 -8.28 9.32 -4.28
C ASP A 109 -6.83 9.80 -4.37
N PRO A 110 -6.27 9.94 -5.58
CA PRO A 110 -4.91 10.43 -5.76
C PRO A 110 -4.71 11.83 -5.18
N THR A 111 -5.76 12.67 -5.13
CA THR A 111 -5.71 13.99 -4.48
C THR A 111 -5.50 13.85 -2.98
N TYR A 112 -6.22 12.94 -2.32
CA TYR A 112 -6.06 12.69 -0.90
C TYR A 112 -4.66 12.17 -0.57
N LEU A 113 -4.15 11.21 -1.36
CA LEU A 113 -2.79 10.68 -1.17
C LEU A 113 -1.72 11.75 -1.41
N ARG A 114 -1.92 12.61 -2.42
CA ARG A 114 -1.00 13.72 -2.70
C ARG A 114 -0.96 14.72 -1.54
N GLU A 115 -2.11 15.09 -0.99
CA GLU A 115 -2.19 15.97 0.19
C GLU A 115 -1.59 15.30 1.44
N PHE A 116 -1.81 14.00 1.63
CA PHE A 116 -1.17 13.23 2.69
C PHE A 116 0.36 13.28 2.59
N PHE A 117 0.92 12.96 1.42
CA PHE A 117 2.37 12.99 1.22
C PHE A 117 2.94 14.40 1.35
N LYS A 118 2.28 15.43 0.81
CA LYS A 118 2.69 16.83 1.02
C LYS A 118 2.78 17.20 2.50
N ARG A 119 1.79 16.83 3.31
CA ARG A 119 1.80 17.07 4.76
C ARG A 119 2.96 16.35 5.44
N GLN A 120 3.24 15.11 5.05
CA GLN A 120 4.37 14.35 5.61
C GLN A 120 5.73 14.95 5.19
N VAL A 121 5.87 15.37 3.93
CA VAL A 121 7.06 16.07 3.44
C VAL A 121 7.27 17.37 4.24
N ALA A 122 6.23 18.17 4.47
CA ALA A 122 6.30 19.37 5.28
C ALA A 122 6.74 19.06 6.72
N ARG A 123 6.21 17.98 7.34
CA ARG A 123 6.64 17.51 8.67
C ARG A 123 8.11 17.09 8.73
N LEU A 124 8.64 16.54 7.64
CA LEU A 124 10.04 16.10 7.57
C LEU A 124 11.03 17.24 7.26
N SER A 125 10.51 18.39 6.81
CA SER A 125 11.29 19.58 6.44
C SER A 125 11.43 20.61 7.58
N GLY A 126 10.59 20.55 8.61
CA GLY A 126 10.67 21.39 9.81
C GLY A 126 11.46 20.73 10.92
#